data_AF-A0A1B8WM33-F1
#
_entry.id   AF-A0A1B8WM33-F1
#
_cell.length_a   1.000
_cell.length_b   1.000
_cell.length_c   1.000
_cell.angle_alpha   90.00
_cell.angle_beta   90.00
_cell.angle_gamma   90.00
#
_symmetry.space_group_name_H-M   'P 1'
#
loop_
_entity.id
_entity.type
_entity.pdbx_description
1 polymer ?
#
loop_
_entity_poly.entity_id
_entity_poly.type
_entity_poly.pdbx_seq_one_letter_code
_entity_poly.pdbx_strand_id
1 'polypeptide(L)'
;MAVFWCMLKKKGYLGRISSGATLFAGLFIVLFDVLAITALGEYLFQKMVFPAFTILKMTSVADFLENMEVLGAMYFICSAFIKISVYLFAAVLCIRDLTYSSNDRQAIWMTTLIAYVMAMSMANYLTEHLEVWLGSIANIVVVPMYIVLPGIILLLSLFGKRQRRREAQ
;
A
#
# COMPACT_ATOMS: atom_id res chain seq x y z
N MET A 1 -1.07 6.05 4.78
CA MET A 1 -2.20 6.87 4.27
C MET A 1 -2.98 7.59 5.37
N ALA A 2 -3.18 6.98 6.55
CA ALA A 2 -3.90 7.64 7.64
C ALA A 2 -3.31 8.98 8.10
N VAL A 3 -1.99 9.14 7.99
CA VAL A 3 -1.28 10.40 8.26
C VAL A 3 -1.86 11.58 7.46
N PHE A 4 -2.21 11.36 6.19
CA PHE A 4 -2.74 12.41 5.33
C PHE A 4 -4.18 12.81 5.70
N TRP A 5 -4.96 11.92 6.31
CA TRP A 5 -6.31 12.25 6.79
C TRP A 5 -6.31 13.33 7.87
N CYS A 6 -5.26 13.40 8.68
CA CYS A 6 -5.09 14.47 9.67
C CYS A 6 -4.86 15.85 9.02
N MET A 7 -4.35 15.89 7.79
CA MET A 7 -4.01 17.12 7.06
C MET A 7 -5.17 17.68 6.22
N LEU A 8 -6.30 16.97 6.11
CA LEU A 8 -7.46 17.45 5.33
C LEU A 8 -8.21 18.58 6.04
N LYS A 9 -8.36 19.70 5.33
CA LYS A 9 -9.09 20.90 5.78
C LYS A 9 -10.60 20.67 5.95
N LYS A 10 -11.21 19.77 5.17
CA LYS A 10 -12.65 19.41 5.26
C LYS A 10 -12.83 17.90 5.47
N LYS A 11 -13.09 17.51 6.73
CA LYS A 11 -13.24 16.09 7.12
C LYS A 11 -14.62 15.48 6.79
N GLY A 12 -15.64 16.30 6.50
CA GLY A 12 -17.03 15.83 6.33
C GLY A 12 -17.29 14.92 5.12
N TYR A 13 -16.48 15.03 4.06
CA TYR A 13 -16.61 14.19 2.85
C TYR A 13 -15.70 12.96 2.87
N LEU A 14 -14.87 12.82 3.91
CA LEU A 14 -13.79 11.86 3.91
C LEU A 14 -14.27 10.41 3.83
N GLY A 15 -15.34 10.08 4.58
CA GLY A 15 -15.90 8.73 4.55
C GLY A 15 -16.42 8.34 3.16
N ARG A 16 -17.16 9.22 2.51
CA ARG A 16 -17.72 8.95 1.17
C ARG A 16 -16.64 8.79 0.10
N ILE A 17 -15.65 9.67 0.10
CA ILE A 17 -14.56 9.62 -0.89
C ILE A 17 -13.70 8.38 -0.67
N SER A 18 -13.32 8.08 0.57
CA SER A 18 -12.51 6.90 0.89
C SER A 18 -13.24 5.61 0.51
N SER A 19 -14.51 5.45 0.88
CA SER A 19 -15.29 4.25 0.52
C SER A 19 -15.46 4.10 -1.00
N GLY A 20 -15.75 5.19 -1.71
CA GLY A 20 -15.85 5.17 -3.18
C GLY A 20 -14.53 4.77 -3.85
N ALA A 21 -13.41 5.34 -3.40
CA ALA A 21 -12.08 5.00 -3.91
C ALA A 21 -11.71 3.54 -3.64
N THR A 22 -12.03 3.00 -2.45
CA THR A 22 -11.75 1.60 -2.11
C THR A 22 -12.56 0.64 -2.98
N LEU A 23 -13.86 0.91 -3.20
CA LEU A 23 -14.69 0.07 -4.07
C LEU A 23 -14.21 0.11 -5.51
N PHE A 24 -13.86 1.30 -6.01
CA PHE A 24 -13.32 1.45 -7.36
C PHE A 24 -12.01 0.71 -7.53
N ALA A 25 -11.06 0.86 -6.60
CA ALA A 25 -9.79 0.12 -6.63
C ALA A 25 -10.00 -1.39 -6.55
N GLY A 26 -10.91 -1.86 -5.68
CA GLY A 26 -11.25 -3.28 -5.57
C GLY A 26 -11.84 -3.85 -6.85
N LEU A 27 -12.72 -3.10 -7.52
CA LEU A 27 -13.30 -3.51 -8.80
C LEU A 27 -12.22 -3.66 -9.87
N PHE A 28 -11.28 -2.71 -9.95
CA PHE A 28 -10.16 -2.82 -10.90
C PHE A 28 -9.28 -4.03 -10.64
N ILE A 29 -8.98 -4.34 -9.37
CA ILE A 29 -8.19 -5.54 -9.02
C ILE A 29 -8.90 -6.80 -9.51
N VAL A 30 -10.19 -6.96 -9.18
CA VAL A 30 -10.99 -8.12 -9.62
C VAL A 30 -11.02 -8.22 -11.15
N LEU A 31 -11.18 -7.10 -11.84
CA LEU A 31 -11.25 -7.07 -13.30
C LEU A 31 -9.91 -7.50 -13.93
N PHE A 32 -8.79 -7.01 -13.39
CA PHE A 32 -7.45 -7.43 -13.83
C PHE A 32 -7.16 -8.91 -13.53
N ASP A 33 -7.58 -9.43 -12.37
CA ASP A 33 -7.39 -10.83 -12.02
C ASP A 33 -8.21 -11.75 -12.92
N VAL A 34 -9.47 -11.41 -13.20
CA VAL A 34 -10.31 -12.17 -14.15
C VAL A 34 -9.68 -12.17 -15.54
N LEU A 35 -9.23 -11.02 -16.04
CA LEU A 35 -8.51 -10.93 -17.31
C LEU A 35 -7.25 -11.80 -17.29
N ALA A 36 -6.48 -11.77 -16.20
CA ALA A 36 -5.26 -12.54 -16.10
C ALA A 36 -5.49 -14.06 -16.07
N ILE A 37 -6.50 -14.52 -15.33
CA ILE A 37 -6.89 -15.93 -15.28
C ILE A 37 -7.40 -16.39 -16.65
N THR A 38 -8.24 -15.60 -17.33
CA THR A 38 -8.76 -15.96 -18.65
C THR A 38 -7.68 -15.98 -19.73
N ALA A 39 -6.67 -15.11 -19.65
CA ALA A 39 -5.59 -15.04 -20.64
C ALA A 39 -4.51 -16.12 -20.44
N LEU A 40 -4.09 -16.39 -19.20
CA LEU A 40 -3.01 -17.33 -18.88
C LEU A 40 -3.51 -18.75 -18.59
N GLY A 41 -4.79 -18.90 -18.21
CA GLY A 41 -5.31 -20.13 -17.62
C GLY A 41 -4.88 -20.28 -16.15
N GLU A 42 -5.64 -21.08 -15.39
CA GLU A 42 -5.45 -21.27 -13.95
C GLU A 42 -4.04 -21.77 -13.58
N TYR A 43 -3.53 -22.73 -14.34
CA TYR A 43 -2.24 -23.36 -14.07
C TYR A 43 -1.06 -22.39 -14.15
N LEU A 44 -1.03 -21.53 -15.17
CA LEU A 44 0.04 -20.55 -15.33
C LEU A 44 -0.15 -19.36 -14.38
N PHE A 45 -1.40 -18.95 -14.13
CA PHE A 45 -1.70 -17.85 -13.22
C PHE A 45 -1.15 -18.11 -11.80
N GLN A 46 -1.35 -19.31 -11.25
CA GLN A 46 -0.89 -19.65 -9.88
C GLN A 46 0.63 -19.71 -9.72
N LYS A 47 1.39 -19.91 -10.81
CA LYS A 47 2.85 -20.03 -10.78
C LYS A 47 3.58 -18.72 -11.04
N MET A 48 2.86 -17.69 -11.51
CA MET A 48 3.45 -16.43 -11.91
C MET A 48 3.39 -15.41 -10.78
N VAL A 49 4.55 -14.88 -10.38
CA VAL A 49 4.63 -13.82 -9.35
C VAL A 49 3.99 -12.51 -9.83
N PHE A 50 4.07 -12.22 -11.13
CA PHE A 50 3.51 -11.01 -11.74
C PHE A 50 2.70 -11.34 -13.02
N PRO A 51 1.48 -11.90 -12.90
CA PRO A 51 0.70 -12.41 -14.04
C PRO A 51 0.43 -11.36 -15.12
N ALA A 52 0.08 -10.13 -14.73
CA ALA A 52 -0.17 -9.04 -15.67
C ALA A 52 1.07 -8.69 -16.52
N PHE A 53 2.27 -8.78 -15.94
CA PHE A 53 3.52 -8.50 -16.64
C PHE A 53 3.85 -9.62 -17.65
N THR A 54 3.57 -10.87 -17.28
CA THR A 54 3.70 -12.02 -18.18
C THR A 54 2.79 -11.89 -19.40
N ILE A 55 1.56 -11.41 -19.23
CA ILE A 55 0.63 -11.18 -20.35
C ILE A 55 1.18 -10.13 -21.30
N LEU A 56 1.72 -9.02 -20.78
CA LEU A 56 2.34 -7.97 -21.59
C LEU A 56 3.56 -8.47 -22.38
N LYS A 57 4.29 -9.46 -21.85
CA LYS A 57 5.41 -10.12 -22.56
C LYS A 57 4.95 -11.07 -23.66
N MET A 58 3.83 -11.76 -23.45
CA MET A 58 3.32 -12.76 -24.41
C MET A 58 2.47 -12.13 -25.52
N THR A 59 1.93 -10.93 -25.28
CA THR A 59 1.03 -10.25 -26.22
C THR A 59 1.84 -9.49 -27.27
N SER A 60 2.00 -10.08 -28.46
CA SER A 60 2.47 -9.36 -29.66
C SER A 60 1.27 -9.06 -30.54
N VAL A 61 0.97 -7.78 -30.75
CA VAL A 61 -0.13 -7.33 -31.65
C VAL A 61 0.49 -6.75 -32.92
N ALA A 62 0.35 -7.50 -34.02
CA ALA A 62 0.54 -7.09 -35.40
C ALA A 62 1.81 -6.26 -35.68
N ASP A 63 2.99 -6.81 -35.38
CA ASP A 63 4.36 -6.30 -35.67
C ASP A 63 4.70 -4.86 -35.19
N PHE A 64 3.72 -4.09 -34.68
CA PHE A 64 3.85 -2.69 -34.26
C PHE A 64 3.95 -2.54 -32.73
N LEU A 65 3.35 -3.48 -31.99
CA LEU A 65 3.33 -3.51 -30.53
C LEU A 65 4.17 -4.69 -29.99
N GLU A 66 5.34 -4.94 -30.57
CA GLU A 66 6.24 -6.05 -30.16
C GLU A 66 6.85 -5.85 -28.75
N ASN A 67 6.90 -4.62 -28.24
CA ASN A 67 7.58 -4.27 -26.98
C ASN A 67 6.63 -3.70 -25.91
N MET A 68 5.43 -4.27 -25.77
CA MET A 68 4.48 -3.87 -24.72
C MET A 68 5.01 -4.06 -23.30
N GLU A 69 5.98 -4.96 -23.12
CA GLU A 69 6.68 -5.13 -21.85
C GLU A 69 7.43 -3.88 -21.38
N VAL A 70 7.96 -3.06 -22.30
CA VAL A 70 8.71 -1.83 -21.96
C VAL A 70 7.78 -0.79 -21.35
N LEU A 71 6.57 -0.63 -21.91
CA LEU A 71 5.56 0.27 -21.35
C LEU A 71 5.10 -0.21 -19.97
N GLY A 72 4.92 -1.51 -19.80
CA GLY A 72 4.64 -2.12 -18.50
C GLY A 72 5.74 -1.86 -17.47
N ALA A 73 7.01 -2.00 -17.86
CA ALA A 73 8.17 -1.73 -17.02
C ALA A 73 8.22 -0.26 -16.60
N MET A 74 8.02 0.67 -17.55
CA MET A 74 8.00 2.11 -17.26
C MET A 74 6.88 2.47 -16.28
N TYR A 75 5.66 1.96 -16.51
CA TYR A 75 4.55 2.15 -15.58
C TYR A 75 4.86 1.63 -14.18
N PHE A 76 5.46 0.44 -14.08
CA PHE A 76 5.85 -0.16 -12.81
C PHE A 76 6.89 0.69 -12.07
N ILE A 77 7.95 1.13 -12.76
CA ILE A 77 9.00 1.98 -12.18
C ILE A 77 8.43 3.32 -11.72
N CYS A 78 7.65 4.00 -12.57
CA CYS A 78 7.03 5.28 -12.22
C CYS A 78 6.10 5.14 -11.00
N SER A 79 5.25 4.12 -10.99
CA SER A 79 4.31 3.90 -9.88
C SER A 79 5.03 3.52 -8.58
N ALA A 80 6.07 2.69 -8.65
CA ALA A 80 6.90 2.35 -7.50
C ALA A 80 7.62 3.59 -6.94
N PHE A 81 8.21 4.41 -7.81
CA PHE A 81 8.87 5.66 -7.42
C PHE A 81 7.92 6.58 -6.65
N ILE A 82 6.74 6.87 -7.21
CA ILE A 82 5.73 7.73 -6.57
C ILE A 82 5.32 7.16 -5.20
N LYS A 83 5.07 5.85 -5.11
CA LYS A 83 4.70 5.19 -3.85
C LYS A 83 5.79 5.33 -2.79
N ILE A 84 7.04 5.07 -3.16
CA ILE A 84 8.19 5.19 -2.24
C ILE A 84 8.35 6.63 -1.77
N SER A 85 8.25 7.62 -2.67
CA SER A 85 8.32 9.04 -2.29
C SER A 85 7.25 9.43 -1.27
N VAL A 86 6.00 8.97 -1.47
CA VAL A 86 4.89 9.25 -0.55
C VAL A 86 5.11 8.56 0.81
N TYR A 87 5.64 7.34 0.83
CA TYR A 87 5.95 6.64 2.08
C TYR A 87 7.11 7.27 2.84
N LEU A 88 8.18 7.68 2.16
CA LEU A 88 9.29 8.41 2.77
C LEU A 88 8.80 9.72 3.39
N PHE A 89 7.99 10.48 2.66
CA PHE A 89 7.40 11.72 3.18
C PHE A 89 6.56 11.47 4.44
N ALA A 90 5.69 10.45 4.42
CA ALA A 90 4.90 10.08 5.59
C ALA A 90 5.78 9.60 6.76
N ALA A 91 6.87 8.87 6.50
CA ALA A 91 7.80 8.41 7.52
C ALA A 91 8.56 9.57 8.19
N VAL A 92 8.99 10.57 7.43
CA VAL A 92 9.60 11.80 7.95
C VAL A 92 8.64 12.53 8.89
N LEU A 93 7.39 12.70 8.48
CA LEU A 93 6.37 13.33 9.33
C LEU A 93 6.16 12.56 10.63
N CYS A 94 6.02 11.23 10.56
CA CYS A 94 5.85 10.39 11.75
C CYS A 94 7.06 10.47 12.70
N ILE A 95 8.29 10.41 12.17
CA ILE A 95 9.50 10.46 13.00
C ILE A 95 9.68 11.83 13.63
N ARG A 96 9.42 12.92 12.88
CA ARG A 96 9.43 14.27 13.44
C ARG A 96 8.44 14.40 14.59
N ASP A 97 7.20 13.97 14.39
CA ASP A 97 6.14 14.09 15.39
C ASP A 97 6.42 13.18 16.61
N LEU A 98 7.10 12.04 16.43
CA LEU A 98 7.47 11.13 17.52
C LEU A 98 8.66 11.64 18.34
N THR A 99 9.66 12.24 17.70
CA THR A 99 10.88 12.73 18.37
C THR A 99 10.71 14.16 18.90
N TYR A 100 9.59 14.84 18.60
CA TYR A 100 9.36 16.25 18.93
C TYR A 100 10.53 17.16 18.52
N SER A 101 11.28 16.77 17.49
CA SER A 101 12.48 17.49 17.08
C SER A 101 12.07 18.77 16.36
N SER A 102 12.66 19.89 16.77
CA SER A 102 12.51 21.18 16.10
C SER A 102 13.18 21.19 14.71
N ASN A 103 14.09 20.23 14.45
CA ASN A 103 14.88 20.21 13.23
C ASN A 103 14.46 19.09 12.27
N ASP A 104 13.64 19.46 11.28
CA ASP A 104 13.18 18.57 10.20
C ASP A 104 14.34 17.88 9.46
N ARG A 105 15.51 18.53 9.38
CA ARG A 105 16.68 17.99 8.67
C ARG A 105 17.18 16.69 9.29
N GLN A 106 17.12 16.55 10.62
CA GLN A 106 17.55 15.33 11.29
C GLN A 106 16.60 14.16 11.01
N ALA A 107 15.28 14.39 11.05
CA ALA A 107 14.29 13.38 10.71
C ALA A 107 14.44 12.89 9.25
N ILE A 108 14.73 13.81 8.32
CA ILE A 108 15.00 13.49 6.91
C ILE A 108 16.26 12.61 6.77
N TRP A 109 17.36 12.96 7.43
CA TRP A 109 18.58 12.15 7.35
C TRP A 109 18.40 10.75 7.92
N MET A 110 17.76 10.63 9.08
CA MET A 110 17.52 9.32 9.72
C MET A 110 16.65 8.42 8.85
N THR A 111 15.52 8.94 8.36
CA THR A 111 14.58 8.19 7.51
C THR A 111 15.23 7.74 6.20
N THR A 112 15.97 8.64 5.54
CA THR A 112 16.60 8.35 4.24
C THR A 112 17.72 7.33 4.40
N LEU A 113 18.51 7.41 5.47
CA LEU A 113 19.58 6.46 5.74
C LEU A 113 19.04 5.05 6.03
N ILE A 114 17.99 4.94 6.85
CA ILE A 114 17.33 3.65 7.12
C ILE A 114 16.73 3.07 5.84
N ALA A 115 16.03 3.90 5.05
CA ALA A 115 15.43 3.47 3.79
C ALA A 115 16.48 3.01 2.78
N TYR A 116 17.64 3.67 2.72
CA TYR A 116 18.74 3.28 1.84
C TYR A 116 19.34 1.92 2.21
N VAL A 117 19.57 1.68 3.51
CA VAL A 117 20.09 0.38 4.00
C VAL A 117 19.09 -0.74 3.72
N MET A 118 17.78 -0.49 3.93
CA MET A 118 16.71 -1.44 3.61
C MET A 118 16.61 -1.71 2.10
N ALA A 119 16.81 -0.70 1.25
CA ALA A 119 16.77 -0.88 -0.19
C ALA A 119 17.91 -1.80 -0.68
N MET A 120 19.10 -1.67 -0.09
CA MET A 120 20.25 -2.53 -0.41
C MET A 120 20.02 -3.99 -0.03
N SER A 121 19.40 -4.26 1.12
CA SER A 121 19.11 -5.65 1.52
C SER A 121 18.03 -6.27 0.64
N MET A 122 16.96 -5.52 0.34
CA MET A 122 15.83 -6.02 -0.43
C MET A 122 16.18 -6.30 -1.90
N ALA A 123 17.10 -5.54 -2.50
CA ALA A 123 17.54 -5.75 -3.88
C ALA A 123 18.23 -7.11 -4.09
N ASN A 124 18.90 -7.63 -3.07
CA ASN A 124 19.66 -8.88 -3.16
C ASN A 124 18.82 -10.12 -2.86
N TYR A 125 17.73 -10.00 -2.09
CA TYR A 125 16.94 -11.12 -1.57
C TYR A 125 15.44 -10.96 -1.85
N LEU A 126 15.08 -10.63 -3.09
CA LEU A 126 13.68 -10.33 -3.44
C LEU A 126 12.72 -11.51 -3.20
N THR A 127 13.14 -12.74 -3.50
CA THR A 127 12.30 -13.93 -3.35
C THR A 127 11.99 -14.23 -1.88
N GLU A 128 13.02 -14.25 -1.03
CA GLU A 128 12.86 -14.43 0.42
C GLU A 128 12.03 -13.28 1.03
N HIS A 129 12.25 -12.05 0.56
CA HIS A 129 11.44 -10.91 0.98
C HIS A 129 9.95 -11.12 0.66
N LEU A 130 9.60 -11.58 -0.54
CA LEU A 130 8.21 -11.84 -0.94
C LEU A 130 7.55 -12.91 -0.06
N GLU A 131 8.24 -14.02 0.21
CA GLU A 131 7.73 -15.10 1.06
C GLU A 131 7.49 -14.62 2.50
N VAL A 132 8.47 -13.94 3.09
CA VAL A 132 8.36 -13.41 4.46
C VAL A 132 7.28 -12.32 4.54
N TRP A 133 7.14 -11.50 3.50
CA TRP A 133 6.14 -10.44 3.45
C TRP A 133 4.72 -11.00 3.38
N LEU A 134 4.46 -11.95 2.48
CA LEU A 134 3.14 -12.57 2.29
C LEU A 134 2.74 -13.50 3.45
N GLY A 135 3.71 -14.16 4.09
CA GLY A 135 3.45 -15.05 5.23
C GLY A 135 3.48 -14.34 6.58
N SER A 136 4.69 -14.10 7.06
CA SER A 136 4.94 -13.73 8.46
C SER A 136 4.60 -12.27 8.76
N ILE A 137 5.08 -11.32 7.95
CA ILE A 137 4.88 -9.89 8.22
C ILE A 137 3.41 -9.51 8.07
N ALA A 138 2.72 -10.05 7.06
CA ALA A 138 1.29 -9.83 6.87
C ALA A 138 0.49 -10.19 8.13
N ASN A 139 0.71 -11.37 8.70
CA ASN A 139 -0.06 -11.82 9.86
C ASN A 139 0.37 -11.16 11.18
N ILE A 140 1.68 -10.94 11.39
CA ILE A 140 2.20 -10.44 12.67
C ILE A 140 2.10 -8.92 12.79
N VAL A 141 2.31 -8.19 11.69
CA VAL A 141 2.41 -6.73 11.72
C VAL A 141 1.21 -6.08 11.05
N VAL A 142 0.86 -6.51 9.84
CA VAL A 142 -0.17 -5.84 9.04
C VAL A 142 -1.56 -6.09 9.65
N VAL A 143 -1.93 -7.35 9.92
CA VAL A 143 -3.26 -7.68 10.49
C VAL A 143 -3.50 -6.94 11.81
N PRO A 144 -2.58 -6.93 12.79
CA PRO A 144 -2.81 -6.20 14.04
C PRO A 144 -2.90 -4.69 13.85
N MET A 145 -2.05 -4.09 13.02
CA MET A 145 -2.08 -2.62 12.83
C MET A 145 -3.31 -2.15 12.06
N TYR A 146 -3.77 -2.89 11.05
CA TYR A 146 -4.86 -2.44 10.18
C TYR A 146 -6.25 -2.91 10.62
N ILE A 147 -6.36 -4.06 11.31
CA ILE A 147 -7.65 -4.64 11.70
C ILE A 147 -7.84 -4.57 13.21
N VAL A 148 -6.90 -5.10 13.98
CA VAL A 148 -7.05 -5.24 15.44
C VAL A 148 -7.06 -3.87 16.13
N LEU A 149 -6.07 -3.03 15.85
CA LEU A 149 -5.92 -1.73 16.50
C LEU A 149 -7.12 -0.80 16.20
N PRO A 150 -7.55 -0.61 14.93
CA PRO A 150 -8.74 0.19 14.66
C PRO A 150 -10.03 -0.43 15.22
N GLY A 151 -10.13 -1.76 15.25
CA GLY A 151 -11.23 -2.48 15.87
C GLY A 151 -11.36 -2.18 17.37
N ILE A 152 -10.25 -2.23 18.10
CA ILE A 152 -10.21 -1.88 19.53
C ILE A 152 -10.61 -0.42 19.74
N ILE A 153 -10.06 0.52 18.97
CA ILE A 153 -10.41 1.95 19.08
C ILE A 153 -11.89 2.18 18.81
N LEU A 154 -12.45 1.48 17.81
CA LEU A 154 -13.87 1.56 17.47
C LEU A 154 -14.74 1.05 18.62
N LEU A 155 -14.40 -0.11 19.19
CA LEU A 155 -15.10 -0.65 20.36
C LEU A 155 -15.05 0.32 21.53
N LEU A 156 -13.87 0.80 21.92
CA LEU A 156 -13.70 1.77 23.01
C LEU A 156 -14.52 3.05 22.77
N SER A 157 -14.56 3.55 21.53
CA SER A 157 -15.36 4.74 21.17
C SER A 157 -16.87 4.50 21.34
N LEU A 158 -17.36 3.32 20.97
CA LEU A 158 -18.78 2.96 21.13
C LEU A 158 -19.17 2.84 22.60
N PHE A 159 -18.34 2.21 23.42
CA PHE A 159 -18.57 2.09 24.87
C PHE A 159 -18.52 3.46 25.55
N GLY A 160 -17.51 4.30 25.24
CA GLY A 160 -17.39 5.65 25.79
C GLY A 160 -18.56 6.58 25.42
N LYS A 161 -19.09 6.50 24.18
CA LYS A 161 -20.29 7.27 23.79
C LYS A 161 -21.56 6.79 24.49
N ARG A 162 -21.69 5.48 24.72
CA ARG A 162 -22.83 4.92 25.47
C ARG A 162 -22.82 5.35 26.93
N GLN A 163 -21.65 5.45 27.55
CA GLN A 163 -21.50 5.88 28.94
C GLN A 163 -21.81 7.37 29.12
N ARG A 164 -21.27 8.25 28.25
CA ARG A 164 -21.57 9.69 28.26
C ARG A 164 -23.03 10.03 27.99
N ARG A 165 -23.75 9.21 27.21
CA ARG A 165 -25.21 9.39 27.00
C ARG A 165 -26.03 8.99 28.22
N ARG A 166 -25.53 8.08 29.06
CA ARG A 166 -26.20 7.66 30.30
C ARG A 166 -25.97 8.64 31.46
N GLU A 167 -24.85 9.35 31.48
CA GLU A 167 -24.54 10.39 32.48
C GLU A 167 -25.24 11.74 32.20
N ALA A 168 -25.74 11.94 30.98
CA ALA A 168 -26.45 13.15 30.55
C ALA A 168 -27.99 13.02 30.59
N GLN A 169 -28.51 11.90 31.10
CA GLN A 169 -29.94 11.64 31.35
C GLN A 169 -30.17 11.51 32.85
#